data_AF-A0A357F429-F1
#
_entry.id   AF-A0A357F429-F1
#
_cell.length_a   1.000
_cell.length_b   1.000
_cell.length_c   1.000
_cell.angle_alpha   90.00
_cell.angle_beta   90.00
_cell.angle_gamma   90.00
#
_symmetry.space_group_name_H-M   'P 1'
#
loop_
_entity.id
_entity.type
_entity.pdbx_description
1 polymer ?
#
loop_
_entity_poly.entity_id
_entity_poly.type
_entity_poly.pdbx_seq_one_letter_code
_entity_poly.pdbx_strand_id
1 'polypeptide(L)'
;MTFNSSNGVGCADHITIGRVNFLGMCVIYLAFEYHPRYPLILAANRDEYYDRPTAPAGKWEDEPEIYAGRDLISGGTWLGVTTSGRFAAVTNFRDPLAPTGSHSRGTLVADFLRSDQSPADYLEKVLEKADSFSGFNLFIGRIDANVRELFYLSSRGDGVTQLASGIYGLSNNLLDVPWPKVTNGKARFEKIVSGDNVDSERLFTLLSDEATAPEWELPHTGISPAR
;
A
#
# COMPACT_ATOMS: atom_id res chain seq x y z
N MET A 1 -23.85 0.06 69.08
CA MET A 1 -22.75 0.96 69.48
C MET A 1 -22.54 1.94 68.34
N THR A 2 -22.91 3.20 68.54
CA THR A 2 -22.73 4.30 67.58
C THR A 2 -21.25 4.66 67.43
N PHE A 3 -20.78 5.00 66.22
CA PHE A 3 -20.17 6.31 65.91
C PHE A 3 -19.83 6.48 64.42
N ASN A 4 -20.41 7.56 63.87
CA ASN A 4 -20.03 8.51 62.83
C ASN A 4 -19.31 8.17 61.51
N SER A 5 -19.83 8.89 60.52
CA SER A 5 -19.34 9.29 59.21
C SER A 5 -18.03 10.07 59.21
N SER A 6 -17.29 9.97 58.10
CA SER A 6 -16.86 11.15 57.32
C SER A 6 -16.23 10.73 55.98
N ASN A 7 -16.89 11.19 54.92
CA ASN A 7 -16.45 11.52 53.56
C ASN A 7 -14.98 11.28 53.19
N GLY A 8 -14.79 10.40 52.21
CA GLY A 8 -13.67 10.43 51.27
C GLY A 8 -14.21 10.15 49.87
N VAL A 9 -14.49 11.22 49.14
CA VAL A 9 -14.85 11.21 47.71
C VAL A 9 -13.63 10.75 46.91
N GLY A 10 -13.79 9.81 45.99
CA GLY A 10 -12.72 9.47 45.05
C GLY A 10 -13.03 8.22 44.22
N CYS A 11 -13.72 8.43 43.10
CA CYS A 11 -13.94 7.55 41.95
C CYS A 11 -13.31 6.15 42.01
N ALA A 12 -14.16 5.15 42.20
CA ALA A 12 -13.96 3.86 41.55
C ALA A 12 -14.41 4.01 40.09
N ASP A 13 -13.48 4.00 39.15
CA ASP A 13 -13.78 3.56 37.79
C ASP A 13 -12.61 2.71 37.30
N HIS A 14 -12.86 1.41 37.28
CA HIS A 14 -12.06 0.42 36.61
C HIS A 14 -11.92 0.77 35.14
N ILE A 15 -10.73 1.18 34.70
CA ILE A 15 -10.35 1.10 33.28
C ILE A 15 -9.71 -0.27 33.07
N THR A 16 -10.44 -1.14 32.38
CA THR A 16 -9.88 -2.32 31.70
C THR A 16 -10.28 -2.22 30.23
N ILE A 17 -9.43 -2.79 29.37
CA ILE A 17 -9.60 -3.01 27.91
C ILE A 17 -9.12 -1.78 27.09
N GLY A 18 -8.17 -1.89 26.17
CA GLY A 18 -7.51 -3.05 25.58
C GLY A 18 -6.35 -2.59 24.69
N ARG A 19 -5.53 -3.56 24.28
CA ARG A 19 -4.35 -3.42 23.39
C ARG A 19 -4.50 -2.30 22.35
N VAL A 20 -3.66 -1.28 22.44
CA VAL A 20 -3.36 -0.39 21.31
C VAL A 20 -2.09 -0.93 20.66
N ASN A 21 -2.25 -1.79 19.66
CA ASN A 21 -1.22 -2.08 18.67
C ASN A 21 -1.92 -2.16 17.31
N PHE A 22 -1.96 -1.03 16.60
CA PHE A 22 -2.28 -1.00 15.17
C PHE A 22 -1.31 -0.04 14.47
N LEU A 23 -0.05 -0.49 14.36
CA LEU A 23 0.90 0.02 13.38
C LEU A 23 0.51 -0.59 12.02
N GLY A 24 -0.43 0.03 11.29
CA GLY A 24 -0.79 -0.42 9.94
C GLY A 24 0.36 -0.19 8.97
N MET A 25 1.22 -1.19 8.79
CA MET A 25 2.39 -1.23 7.94
C MET A 25 1.99 -1.69 6.53
N CYS A 26 1.48 -0.77 5.69
CA CYS A 26 1.52 -1.00 4.25
C CYS A 26 2.77 -0.32 3.67
N VAL A 27 3.58 -1.09 2.94
CA VAL A 27 4.78 -0.58 2.26
C VAL A 27 4.92 -1.26 0.91
N ILE A 28 5.35 -0.50 -0.09
CA ILE A 28 5.81 -0.97 -1.39
C ILE A 28 7.23 -0.47 -1.61
N TYR A 29 8.13 -1.38 -1.97
CA TYR A 29 9.39 -1.07 -2.63
C TYR A 29 9.33 -1.58 -4.06
N LEU A 30 9.73 -0.73 -4.99
CA LEU A 30 9.58 -1.00 -6.42
C LEU A 30 10.88 -0.63 -7.14
N ALA A 31 11.39 -1.52 -7.98
CA ALA A 31 12.49 -1.27 -8.90
C ALA A 31 11.95 -1.39 -10.32
N PHE A 32 11.99 -0.30 -11.09
CA PHE A 32 11.53 -0.25 -12.47
C PHE A 32 12.71 0.00 -13.39
N GLU A 33 12.91 -0.87 -14.38
CA GLU A 33 14.03 -0.84 -15.32
C GLU A 33 15.41 -0.67 -14.65
N TYR A 34 15.56 -1.23 -13.45
CA TYR A 34 16.77 -1.11 -12.65
C TYR A 34 17.64 -2.36 -12.73
N HIS A 35 17.03 -3.55 -12.80
CA HIS A 35 17.74 -4.83 -12.83
C HIS A 35 17.82 -5.37 -14.27
N PRO A 36 18.99 -5.90 -14.71
CA PRO A 36 19.19 -6.33 -16.10
C PRO A 36 18.25 -7.47 -16.55
N ARG A 37 17.75 -8.30 -15.64
CA ARG A 37 16.86 -9.44 -15.96
C ARG A 37 15.38 -9.21 -15.65
N TYR A 38 15.07 -8.26 -14.78
CA TYR A 38 13.71 -8.06 -14.26
C TYR A 38 13.30 -6.61 -14.53
N PRO A 39 12.42 -6.35 -15.52
CA PRO A 39 12.00 -4.99 -15.86
C PRO A 39 11.19 -4.34 -14.74
N LEU A 40 10.58 -5.15 -13.87
CA LEU A 40 9.93 -4.70 -12.65
C LEU A 40 10.19 -5.71 -11.53
N ILE A 41 10.59 -5.20 -10.36
CA ILE A 41 10.63 -5.95 -9.10
C ILE A 41 9.77 -5.18 -8.11
N LEU A 42 8.83 -5.86 -7.47
CA LEU A 42 7.97 -5.29 -6.43
C LEU A 42 8.04 -6.16 -5.19
N ALA A 43 8.35 -5.53 -4.06
CA ALA A 43 8.26 -6.12 -2.73
C ALA A 43 7.24 -5.29 -1.94
N ALA A 44 6.14 -5.91 -1.52
CA ALA A 44 5.06 -5.21 -0.86
C ALA A 44 4.51 -6.00 0.33
N ASN A 45 4.20 -5.26 1.40
CA ASN A 45 3.43 -5.77 2.53
C ASN A 45 2.18 -4.91 2.68
N ARG A 46 1.04 -5.55 2.96
CA ARG A 46 -0.25 -4.89 3.08
C ARG A 46 -1.02 -5.50 4.25
N ASP A 47 -1.18 -4.72 5.31
CA ASP A 47 -2.09 -5.07 6.40
C ASP A 47 -3.54 -4.94 5.92
N GLU A 48 -4.26 -6.06 5.91
CA GLU A 48 -5.68 -6.14 5.57
C GLU A 48 -6.47 -6.63 6.78
N TYR A 49 -7.77 -6.36 6.80
CA TYR A 49 -8.69 -6.97 7.74
C TYR A 49 -8.75 -8.49 7.51
N TYR A 50 -8.19 -9.27 8.44
CA TYR A 50 -8.13 -10.74 8.35
C TYR A 50 -9.50 -11.40 8.14
N ASP A 51 -10.59 -10.77 8.61
CA ASP A 51 -11.95 -11.30 8.48
C ASP A 51 -12.57 -11.08 7.09
N ARG A 52 -11.87 -10.40 6.18
CA ARG A 52 -12.37 -10.14 4.83
C ARG A 52 -12.08 -11.35 3.92
N PRO A 53 -13.10 -12.06 3.41
CA PRO A 53 -12.89 -13.24 2.57
C PRO A 53 -12.14 -12.89 1.28
N THR A 54 -11.04 -13.60 1.03
CA THR A 54 -10.21 -13.44 -0.17
C THR A 54 -9.86 -14.80 -0.77
N ALA A 55 -9.73 -14.85 -2.10
CA ALA A 55 -9.09 -15.95 -2.81
C ALA A 55 -7.58 -15.68 -2.91
N PRO A 56 -6.74 -16.73 -2.78
CA PRO A 56 -5.29 -16.60 -2.88
C PRO A 56 -4.86 -16.10 -4.27
N ALA A 57 -3.65 -15.56 -4.34
CA ALA A 57 -3.09 -15.12 -5.62
C ALA A 57 -2.92 -16.30 -6.57
N GLY A 58 -3.47 -16.15 -7.76
CA GLY A 58 -3.43 -17.16 -8.80
C GLY A 58 -4.13 -16.67 -10.06
N LYS A 59 -4.26 -17.57 -11.03
CA LYS A 59 -5.05 -17.33 -12.24
C LYS A 59 -6.52 -17.22 -11.87
N TRP A 60 -7.20 -16.16 -12.31
CA TRP A 60 -8.65 -16.05 -12.13
C TRP A 60 -9.38 -17.03 -13.07
N GLU A 61 -10.42 -17.69 -12.56
CA GLU A 61 -11.16 -18.71 -13.32
C GLU A 61 -12.03 -18.10 -14.43
N ASP A 62 -12.65 -16.96 -14.16
CA ASP A 62 -13.50 -16.18 -15.07
C ASP A 62 -12.71 -15.28 -16.03
N GLU A 63 -11.48 -14.92 -15.66
CA GLU A 63 -10.62 -14.00 -16.41
C GLU A 63 -9.20 -14.59 -16.51
N PRO A 64 -8.97 -15.61 -17.36
CA PRO A 64 -7.75 -16.41 -17.36
C PRO A 64 -6.46 -15.65 -17.70
N GLU A 65 -6.58 -14.44 -18.24
CA GLU A 65 -5.44 -13.58 -18.52
C GLU A 65 -4.92 -12.87 -17.26
N ILE A 66 -5.67 -12.86 -16.15
CA ILE A 66 -5.34 -12.14 -14.90
C ILE A 66 -4.76 -13.10 -13.86
N TYR A 67 -3.62 -12.70 -13.28
CA TYR A 67 -2.98 -13.33 -12.14
C TYR A 67 -2.96 -12.36 -10.96
N ALA A 68 -3.79 -12.63 -9.95
CA ALA A 68 -3.96 -11.77 -8.79
C ALA A 68 -4.64 -12.52 -7.64
N GLY A 69 -4.50 -12.03 -6.40
CA GLY A 69 -5.46 -12.37 -5.35
C GLY A 69 -6.83 -11.77 -5.68
N ARG A 70 -7.92 -12.24 -5.07
CA ARG A 70 -9.24 -11.66 -5.31
C ARG A 70 -9.99 -11.44 -4.02
N ASP A 71 -10.51 -10.24 -3.84
CA ASP A 71 -11.47 -9.92 -2.78
C ASP A 71 -12.84 -10.48 -3.15
N LEU A 72 -13.37 -11.38 -2.31
CA LEU A 72 -14.64 -12.07 -2.58
C LEU A 72 -15.87 -11.21 -2.19
N ILE A 73 -15.67 -10.08 -1.52
CA ILE A 73 -16.76 -9.12 -1.22
C ILE A 73 -16.93 -8.14 -2.38
N SER A 74 -15.85 -7.43 -2.75
CA SER A 74 -15.94 -6.37 -3.76
C SER A 74 -15.54 -6.83 -5.17
N GLY A 75 -15.05 -8.06 -5.33
CA GLY A 75 -14.62 -8.61 -6.62
C GLY A 75 -13.34 -8.00 -7.20
N GLY A 76 -12.66 -7.15 -6.43
CA GLY A 76 -11.44 -6.44 -6.84
C GLY A 76 -10.15 -7.15 -6.39
N THR A 77 -9.03 -6.45 -6.56
CA THR A 77 -7.72 -6.92 -6.06
C THR A 77 -6.82 -5.74 -5.71
N TRP A 78 -5.80 -5.96 -4.89
CA TRP A 78 -4.86 -4.90 -4.55
C TRP A 78 -3.58 -4.94 -5.38
N LEU A 79 -3.27 -6.08 -6.00
CA LEU A 79 -2.08 -6.29 -6.82
C LEU A 79 -2.37 -7.39 -7.84
N GLY A 80 -2.03 -7.14 -9.09
CA GLY A 80 -2.18 -8.13 -10.15
C GLY A 80 -1.40 -7.81 -11.40
N VAL A 81 -1.25 -8.84 -12.23
CA VAL A 81 -0.65 -8.75 -13.56
C VAL A 81 -1.49 -9.51 -14.58
N THR A 82 -1.29 -9.20 -15.86
CA THR A 82 -1.81 -10.01 -16.96
C THR A 82 -0.71 -10.70 -17.76
N THR A 83 -1.08 -11.77 -18.47
CA THR A 83 -0.28 -12.41 -19.53
C THR A 83 0.18 -11.42 -20.62
N SER A 84 -0.61 -10.38 -20.88
CA SER A 84 -0.31 -9.31 -21.84
C SER A 84 0.64 -8.24 -21.29
N GLY A 85 1.13 -8.39 -20.05
CA GLY A 85 2.09 -7.49 -19.44
C GLY A 85 1.49 -6.29 -18.72
N ARG A 86 0.17 -6.23 -18.51
CA ARG A 86 -0.41 -5.19 -17.64
C ARG A 86 -0.04 -5.47 -16.20
N PHE A 87 0.28 -4.42 -15.46
CA PHE A 87 0.59 -4.47 -14.04
C PHE A 87 -0.25 -3.41 -13.32
N ALA A 88 -0.79 -3.73 -12.15
CA ALA A 88 -1.43 -2.76 -11.29
C ALA A 88 -1.30 -3.11 -9.82
N ALA A 89 -1.10 -2.10 -8.98
CA ALA A 89 -1.05 -2.21 -7.53
C ALA A 89 -1.64 -0.98 -6.87
N VAL A 90 -2.45 -1.16 -5.82
CA VAL A 90 -3.04 -0.08 -5.04
C VAL A 90 -2.69 -0.21 -3.56
N THR A 91 -2.34 0.91 -2.94
CA THR A 91 -2.13 1.02 -1.49
C THR A 91 -3.00 2.11 -0.89
N ASN A 92 -3.09 2.10 0.44
CA ASN A 92 -3.86 3.08 1.18
C ASN A 92 -3.08 4.40 1.28
N PHE A 93 -3.79 5.51 1.19
CA PHE A 93 -3.31 6.81 1.68
C PHE A 93 -3.92 7.05 3.06
N ARG A 94 -3.10 7.33 4.08
CA ARG A 94 -3.60 7.54 5.45
C ARG A 94 -4.03 8.98 5.64
N ASP A 95 -5.34 9.16 5.76
CA ASP A 95 -5.98 10.43 6.09
C ASP A 95 -7.12 10.16 7.09
N PRO A 96 -6.88 10.31 8.41
CA PRO A 96 -7.86 9.94 9.44
C PRO A 96 -9.13 10.79 9.44
N LEU A 97 -9.07 11.98 8.84
CA LEU A 97 -10.18 12.93 8.81
C LEU A 97 -10.99 12.80 7.51
N ALA A 98 -10.48 12.07 6.52
CA ALA A 98 -11.18 11.87 5.26
C ALA A 98 -12.40 10.94 5.43
N PRO A 99 -13.50 11.24 4.73
CA PRO A 99 -14.63 10.33 4.66
C PRO A 99 -14.24 9.02 3.94
N THR A 100 -14.91 7.93 4.32
CA THR A 100 -14.79 6.65 3.62
C THR A 100 -15.41 6.78 2.23
N GLY A 101 -14.68 6.38 1.19
CA GLY A 101 -15.21 6.35 -0.17
C GLY A 101 -16.31 5.30 -0.34
N SER A 102 -17.19 5.54 -1.31
CA SER A 102 -18.32 4.66 -1.63
C SER A 102 -17.90 3.44 -2.45
N HIS A 103 -16.73 3.46 -3.08
CA HIS A 103 -16.21 2.37 -3.91
C HIS A 103 -14.96 1.73 -3.33
N SER A 104 -14.81 0.42 -3.54
CA SER A 104 -13.61 -0.32 -3.15
C SER A 104 -12.45 0.05 -4.08
N ARG A 105 -11.32 0.48 -3.51
CA ARG A 105 -10.07 0.75 -4.26
C ARG A 105 -9.58 -0.44 -5.09
N GLY A 106 -9.91 -1.67 -4.66
CA GLY A 106 -9.50 -2.87 -5.38
C GLY A 106 -10.14 -3.00 -6.76
N THR A 107 -11.24 -2.29 -7.04
CA THR A 107 -11.83 -2.27 -8.38
C THR A 107 -10.97 -1.47 -9.35
N LEU A 108 -10.23 -0.45 -8.91
CA LEU A 108 -9.29 0.31 -9.76
C LEU A 108 -8.24 -0.62 -10.40
N VAL A 109 -7.72 -1.56 -9.61
CA VAL A 109 -6.74 -2.53 -10.09
C VAL A 109 -7.40 -3.52 -11.05
N ALA A 110 -8.52 -4.12 -10.64
CA ALA A 110 -9.21 -5.12 -11.44
C ALA A 110 -9.70 -4.56 -12.79
N ASP A 111 -10.27 -3.35 -12.78
CA ASP A 111 -10.78 -2.68 -13.96
C ASP A 111 -9.65 -2.34 -14.95
N PHE A 112 -8.49 -1.88 -14.46
CA PHE A 112 -7.34 -1.65 -15.33
C PHE A 112 -6.85 -2.94 -15.99
N LEU A 113 -6.72 -4.02 -15.22
CA LEU A 113 -6.26 -5.33 -15.70
C LEU A 113 -7.21 -5.94 -16.76
N ARG A 114 -8.51 -5.65 -16.67
CA ARG A 114 -9.52 -6.04 -17.68
C ARG A 114 -9.58 -5.12 -18.89
N SER A 115 -9.07 -3.89 -18.77
CA SER A 115 -9.21 -2.88 -19.82
C SER A 115 -8.11 -2.97 -20.87
N ASP A 116 -8.40 -2.49 -22.08
CA ASP A 116 -7.40 -2.28 -23.13
C ASP A 116 -6.87 -0.83 -23.18
N GLN A 117 -7.24 0.01 -22.23
CA GLN A 117 -6.86 1.43 -22.21
C GLN A 117 -5.35 1.60 -22.01
N SER A 118 -4.80 2.71 -22.50
CA SER A 118 -3.45 3.12 -22.13
C SER A 118 -3.41 3.44 -20.63
N PRO A 119 -2.27 3.22 -19.94
CA PRO A 119 -2.15 3.59 -18.53
C PRO A 119 -2.47 5.07 -18.26
N ALA A 120 -1.96 5.98 -19.11
CA ALA A 120 -2.22 7.41 -18.97
C ALA A 120 -3.73 7.72 -19.04
N ASP A 121 -4.42 7.27 -20.11
CA ASP A 121 -5.86 7.54 -20.28
C ASP A 121 -6.71 6.93 -19.16
N TYR A 122 -6.32 5.75 -18.65
CA TYR A 122 -7.00 5.12 -17.55
C TYR A 122 -6.87 5.95 -16.27
N LEU A 123 -5.67 6.44 -15.95
CA LEU A 123 -5.45 7.23 -14.73
C LEU A 123 -6.13 8.59 -14.78
N GLU A 124 -6.19 9.25 -15.93
CA GLU A 124 -6.94 10.52 -16.06
C GLU A 124 -8.42 10.32 -15.71
N LYS A 125 -9.05 9.25 -16.19
CA LYS A 125 -10.43 8.89 -15.82
C LYS A 125 -10.57 8.49 -14.36
N VAL A 126 -9.54 7.94 -13.74
CA VAL A 126 -9.54 7.64 -12.30
C VAL A 126 -9.45 8.93 -11.49
N LEU A 127 -8.64 9.90 -11.93
CA LEU A 127 -8.46 11.19 -11.27
C LEU A 127 -9.78 11.96 -11.21
N GLU A 128 -10.57 11.96 -12.29
CA GLU A 128 -11.91 12.58 -12.34
C GLU A 128 -12.89 12.05 -11.28
N LYS A 129 -12.70 10.80 -10.83
CA LYS A 129 -13.56 10.12 -9.86
C LYS A 129 -12.85 9.78 -8.56
N ALA A 130 -11.68 10.37 -8.28
CA ALA A 130 -10.84 10.00 -7.14
C ALA A 130 -11.59 10.11 -5.81
N ASP A 131 -12.46 11.11 -5.66
CA ASP A 131 -13.25 11.35 -4.44
C ASP A 131 -14.32 10.27 -4.15
N SER A 132 -14.59 9.39 -5.11
CA SER A 132 -15.48 8.24 -4.90
C SER A 132 -14.81 7.10 -4.11
N PHE A 133 -13.51 7.18 -3.88
CA PHE A 133 -12.70 6.17 -3.20
C PHE A 133 -12.09 6.74 -1.92
N SER A 134 -11.87 5.89 -0.91
CA SER A 134 -11.01 6.25 0.22
C SER A 134 -9.60 6.53 -0.29
N GLY A 135 -8.84 7.37 0.41
CA GLY A 135 -7.50 7.79 -0.01
C GLY A 135 -6.61 6.63 -0.50
N PHE A 136 -5.94 6.82 -1.63
CA PHE A 136 -5.16 5.77 -2.28
C PHE A 136 -3.91 6.27 -2.99
N ASN A 137 -3.00 5.32 -3.22
CA ASN A 137 -1.92 5.40 -4.18
C ASN A 137 -2.08 4.24 -5.16
N LEU A 138 -1.93 4.51 -6.46
CA LEU A 138 -2.15 3.56 -7.53
C LEU A 138 -0.94 3.56 -8.46
N PHE A 139 -0.33 2.39 -8.65
CA PHE A 139 0.67 2.14 -9.67
C PHE A 139 0.03 1.30 -10.77
N ILE A 140 0.21 1.70 -12.02
CA ILE A 140 -0.20 0.88 -13.16
C ILE A 140 0.84 0.96 -14.27
N GLY A 141 0.92 -0.06 -15.12
CA GLY A 141 1.88 -0.07 -16.21
C GLY A 141 1.61 -1.14 -17.26
N ARG A 142 2.38 -1.04 -18.34
CA ARG A 142 2.53 -2.09 -19.34
C ARG A 142 4.00 -2.46 -19.43
N ILE A 143 4.29 -3.71 -19.14
CA ILE A 143 5.62 -4.27 -19.05
C ILE A 143 5.62 -5.58 -19.83
N ASP A 144 5.99 -5.47 -21.10
CA ASP A 144 6.18 -6.57 -22.01
C ASP A 144 7.55 -6.46 -22.72
N ALA A 145 7.80 -7.29 -23.73
CA ALA A 145 9.07 -7.29 -24.44
C ALA A 145 9.33 -6.00 -25.25
N ASN A 146 8.28 -5.26 -25.61
CA ASN A 146 8.32 -4.08 -26.48
C ASN A 146 7.97 -2.78 -25.73
N VAL A 147 7.10 -2.86 -24.73
CA VAL A 147 6.60 -1.70 -23.97
C VAL A 147 7.01 -1.82 -22.52
N ARG A 148 7.59 -0.75 -21.98
CA ARG A 148 7.91 -0.61 -20.56
C ARG A 148 7.54 0.78 -20.11
N GLU A 149 6.37 0.86 -19.50
CA GLU A 149 5.85 2.10 -18.95
C GLU A 149 5.24 1.83 -17.58
N LEU A 150 5.48 2.74 -16.66
CA LEU A 150 4.96 2.69 -15.31
C LEU A 150 4.47 4.08 -14.93
N PHE A 151 3.26 4.13 -14.38
CA PHE A 151 2.60 5.35 -13.97
C PHE A 151 2.17 5.24 -12.52
N TYR A 152 2.09 6.40 -11.89
CA TYR A 152 1.68 6.59 -10.52
C TYR A 152 0.60 7.67 -10.43
N LEU A 153 -0.40 7.43 -9.61
CA LEU A 153 -1.43 8.39 -9.23
C LEU A 153 -1.68 8.27 -7.72
N SER A 154 -1.80 9.41 -7.05
CA SER A 154 -2.36 9.49 -5.70
C SER A 154 -3.66 10.27 -5.71
N SER A 155 -4.64 9.85 -4.92
CA SER A 155 -5.88 10.62 -4.71
C SER A 155 -5.66 11.94 -3.94
N ARG A 156 -4.43 12.18 -3.48
CA ARG A 156 -4.00 13.38 -2.74
C ARG A 156 -2.76 14.03 -3.37
N GLY A 157 -2.40 13.62 -4.59
CA GLY A 157 -1.28 14.17 -5.34
C GLY A 157 -1.71 15.18 -6.40
N ASP A 158 -0.73 15.70 -7.14
CA ASP A 158 -0.94 16.78 -8.11
C ASP A 158 -1.37 16.29 -9.51
N GLY A 159 -1.57 14.98 -9.69
CA GLY A 159 -2.04 14.39 -10.95
C GLY A 159 -1.33 13.08 -11.32
N VAL A 160 -1.47 12.70 -12.59
CA VAL A 160 -0.85 11.50 -13.16
C VAL A 160 0.63 11.73 -13.40
N THR A 161 1.48 10.81 -12.96
CA THR A 161 2.93 10.88 -13.14
C THR A 161 3.44 9.62 -13.85
N GLN A 162 4.16 9.78 -14.95
CA GLN A 162 4.95 8.68 -15.52
C GLN A 162 6.26 8.55 -14.74
N LEU A 163 6.55 7.34 -14.27
CA LEU A 163 7.76 7.03 -13.53
C LEU A 163 8.92 6.73 -14.49
N ALA A 164 10.08 7.31 -14.20
CA ALA A 164 11.34 7.01 -14.87
C ALA A 164 11.93 5.69 -14.36
N SER A 165 12.95 5.17 -15.04
CA SER A 165 13.73 4.04 -14.54
C SER A 165 14.37 4.39 -13.19
N GLY A 166 14.26 3.49 -12.21
CA GLY A 166 14.79 3.74 -10.87
C GLY A 166 14.16 2.88 -9.78
N ILE A 167 14.43 3.30 -8.55
CA ILE A 167 13.92 2.67 -7.34
C ILE A 167 12.97 3.64 -6.64
N TYR A 168 11.87 3.10 -6.14
CA TYR A 168 10.79 3.81 -5.48
C TYR A 168 10.44 3.16 -4.15
N GLY A 169 10.08 3.98 -3.18
CA GLY A 169 9.54 3.55 -1.90
C GLY A 169 8.24 4.29 -1.58
N LEU A 170 7.22 3.54 -1.17
CA LEU A 170 5.93 4.11 -0.81
C LEU A 170 5.41 3.44 0.46
N SER A 171 4.98 4.26 1.41
CA SER A 171 4.21 3.80 2.59
C SER A 171 2.77 4.31 2.50
N ASN A 172 2.17 4.75 3.60
CA ASN A 172 0.78 5.26 3.61
C ASN A 172 0.68 6.75 3.24
N ASN A 173 1.62 7.28 2.47
CA ASN A 173 1.70 8.70 2.09
C ASN A 173 2.05 8.81 0.58
N LEU A 174 2.39 10.00 0.09
CA LEU A 174 2.88 10.22 -1.27
C LEU A 174 4.20 9.47 -1.52
N LEU A 175 4.46 9.20 -2.80
CA LEU A 175 5.66 8.52 -3.28
C LEU A 175 6.94 9.24 -2.85
N ASP A 176 7.94 8.47 -2.39
CA ASP A 176 9.28 8.94 -2.02
C ASP A 176 9.33 10.09 -1.00
N VAL A 177 8.26 10.30 -0.22
CA VAL A 177 8.33 11.17 0.96
C VAL A 177 9.37 10.59 1.92
N PRO A 178 10.38 11.38 2.36
CA PRO A 178 11.56 10.88 3.07
C PRO A 178 11.24 10.54 4.53
N TRP A 179 10.48 9.48 4.74
CA TRP A 179 10.38 8.83 6.04
C TRP A 179 11.64 7.99 6.24
N PRO A 180 12.23 7.97 7.44
CA PRO A 180 13.44 7.18 7.71
C PRO A 180 13.25 5.69 7.39
N LYS A 181 12.05 5.14 7.66
CA LYS A 181 11.69 3.77 7.30
C LYS A 181 11.68 3.55 5.78
N VAL A 182 11.12 4.48 5.01
CA VAL A 182 11.11 4.42 3.55
C VAL A 182 12.53 4.56 3.01
N THR A 183 13.32 5.48 3.55
CA THR A 183 14.70 5.73 3.12
C THR A 183 15.62 4.53 3.41
N ASN A 184 15.59 4.01 4.63
CA ASN A 184 16.38 2.84 5.04
C ASN A 184 15.92 1.56 4.33
N GLY A 185 14.61 1.38 4.22
CA GLY A 185 14.02 0.26 3.50
C GLY A 185 14.35 0.28 2.01
N LYS A 186 14.26 1.45 1.36
CA LYS A 186 14.63 1.68 -0.04
C LYS A 186 16.11 1.39 -0.27
N ALA A 187 17.00 1.84 0.60
CA ALA A 187 18.43 1.55 0.50
C ALA A 187 18.76 0.05 0.68
N ARG A 188 18.04 -0.66 1.55
CA ARG A 188 18.18 -2.12 1.71
C ARG A 188 17.63 -2.87 0.50
N PHE A 189 16.46 -2.46 0.02
CA PHE A 189 15.84 -2.99 -1.18
C PHE A 189 16.78 -2.84 -2.37
N GLU A 190 17.34 -1.66 -2.59
CA GLU A 190 18.35 -1.38 -3.61
C GLU A 190 19.49 -2.40 -3.55
N LYS A 191 20.13 -2.56 -2.39
CA LYS A 191 21.21 -3.55 -2.23
C LYS A 191 20.81 -4.99 -2.59
N ILE A 192 19.55 -5.37 -2.35
CA ILE A 192 19.05 -6.71 -2.70
C ILE A 192 18.85 -6.83 -4.22
N VAL A 193 18.32 -5.79 -4.86
CA VAL A 193 17.96 -5.83 -6.30
C VAL A 193 19.10 -5.40 -7.23
N SER A 194 20.19 -4.80 -6.73
CA SER A 194 21.38 -4.51 -7.54
C SER A 194 22.28 -5.73 -7.77
N GLY A 195 22.08 -6.83 -7.04
CA GLY A 195 22.87 -8.05 -7.21
C GLY A 195 22.46 -8.85 -8.44
N ASP A 196 23.36 -9.67 -8.97
CA ASP A 196 23.09 -10.52 -10.15
C ASP A 196 21.87 -11.44 -9.96
N ASN A 197 21.62 -11.85 -8.71
CA ASN A 197 20.46 -12.66 -8.33
C ASN A 197 19.63 -11.99 -7.25
N VAL A 198 18.35 -11.77 -7.56
CA VAL A 198 17.37 -11.25 -6.62
C VAL A 198 16.93 -12.37 -5.69
N ASP A 199 17.29 -12.25 -4.42
CA ASP A 199 17.00 -13.23 -3.38
C ASP A 199 15.64 -12.93 -2.73
N SER A 200 14.65 -13.79 -2.99
CA SER A 200 13.28 -13.64 -2.47
C SER A 200 13.23 -13.71 -0.94
N GLU A 201 14.07 -14.50 -0.29
CA GLU A 201 14.09 -14.60 1.17
C GLU A 201 14.56 -13.29 1.81
N ARG A 202 15.52 -12.60 1.16
CA ARG A 202 15.94 -11.26 1.58
C ARG A 202 14.85 -10.22 1.37
N LEU A 203 14.06 -10.33 0.30
CA LEU A 203 12.89 -9.47 0.08
C LEU A 203 11.81 -9.71 1.14
N PHE A 204 11.53 -10.96 1.51
CA PHE A 204 10.60 -11.27 2.61
C PHE A 204 11.14 -10.75 3.95
N THR A 205 12.41 -10.97 4.24
CA THR A 205 13.06 -10.45 5.46
C THR A 205 12.99 -8.92 5.54
N LEU A 206 13.13 -8.23 4.41
CA LEU A 206 12.95 -6.78 4.33
C LEU A 206 11.51 -6.36 4.67
N LEU A 207 10.50 -7.10 4.19
CA LEU A 207 9.09 -6.79 4.40
C LEU A 207 8.59 -7.15 5.80
N SER A 208 9.23 -8.12 6.46
CA SER A 208 8.97 -8.52 7.85
C SER A 208 9.60 -7.58 8.89
N ASP A 209 10.29 -6.51 8.45
CA ASP A 209 10.96 -5.61 9.39
C ASP A 209 9.97 -4.66 10.10
N GLU A 210 9.70 -4.99 11.36
CA GLU A 210 8.89 -4.20 12.29
C GLU A 210 9.64 -3.01 12.90
N ALA A 211 10.92 -2.78 12.56
CA ALA A 211 11.69 -1.68 13.12
C ALA A 211 10.93 -0.35 13.01
N THR A 212 10.67 0.24 14.17
CA THR A 212 10.09 1.57 14.33
C THR A 212 11.23 2.58 14.35
N ALA A 213 11.13 3.59 13.49
CA ALA A 213 12.02 4.75 13.59
C ALA A 213 11.70 5.47 14.91
N PRO A 214 12.71 5.95 15.66
CA PRO A 214 12.47 6.69 16.87
C PRO A 214 11.71 7.99 16.56
N GLU A 215 10.91 8.46 17.52
CA GLU A 215 9.89 9.51 17.35
C GLU A 215 10.43 10.81 16.73
N TRP A 216 11.69 11.14 17.02
CA TRP A 216 12.39 12.33 16.52
C TRP A 216 12.77 12.27 15.02
N GLU A 217 12.68 11.10 14.39
CA GLU A 217 12.88 10.94 12.95
C GLU A 217 11.55 10.91 12.17
N LEU A 218 10.40 10.88 12.84
CA LEU A 218 9.09 10.87 12.19
C LEU A 218 8.74 12.28 11.68
N PRO A 219 8.25 12.44 10.43
CA PRO A 219 7.77 13.73 9.97
C PRO A 219 6.51 14.15 10.74
N HIS A 220 6.35 15.46 10.93
CA HIS A 220 5.18 16.04 11.58
C HIS A 220 3.92 15.78 10.73
N THR A 221 3.14 14.76 11.10
CA THR A 221 1.91 14.37 10.39
C THR A 221 0.63 14.96 10.99
N GLY A 222 0.74 15.81 12.02
CA GLY A 222 -0.40 16.33 12.77
C GLY A 222 -1.13 15.29 13.63
N ILE A 223 -0.63 14.06 13.68
CA ILE A 223 -1.12 12.97 14.52
C ILE A 223 -0.05 12.70 15.58
N SER A 224 -0.36 12.96 16.85
CA SER A 224 0.56 12.65 17.94
C SER A 224 0.75 11.14 18.07
N PRO A 225 1.99 10.66 18.30
CA PRO A 225 2.23 9.30 18.77
C PRO A 225 1.45 9.10 20.08
N ALA A 226 0.67 8.01 20.14
CA ALA A 226 -0.15 7.72 21.31
C ALA A 226 0.77 7.54 22.54
N ARG A 227 0.48 8.28 23.62
CA ARG A 227 1.10 8.09 24.94
C ARG A 227 0.59 6.84 25.62
#